data_AF-A0A7Y1XMV2-F1
#
_entry.id   AF-A0A7Y1XMV2-F1
#
_cell.length_a   1.000
_cell.length_b   1.000
_cell.length_c   1.000
_cell.angle_alpha   90.00
_cell.angle_beta   90.00
_cell.angle_gamma   90.00
#
_symmetry.space_group_name_H-M   'P 1'
#
loop_
_entity.id
_entity.type
_entity.pdbx_description
1 polymer ?
#
loop_
_entity_poly.entity_id
_entity_poly.type
_entity_poly.pdbx_seq_one_letter_code
_entity_poly.pdbx_strand_id
1 'polypeptide(L)' 'MKYLLLPFLLLTFYHTKAQPPSAVDDLVPAFEAYSELPREVVFVHLNKSVFIKGEGVGYKAYVLDKDTKKRSLETKNLYC' A
#
# COMPACT_ATOMS: atom_id res chain seq x y z
N MET A 1 26.64 -27.56 35.88
CA MET A 1 25.85 -27.18 34.70
C MET A 1 25.51 -25.67 34.63
N LYS A 2 26.30 -24.78 35.26
CA LYS A 2 26.00 -23.33 35.30
C LYS A 2 26.67 -22.52 34.17
N TYR A 3 27.76 -23.03 33.61
CA TYR A 3 28.55 -22.35 32.58
C TYR A 3 28.22 -22.79 31.14
N LEU A 4 27.22 -23.67 30.93
CA LEU A 4 26.84 -24.18 29.62
C LEU A 4 26.00 -23.17 28.79
N LEU A 5 25.38 -22.17 29.43
CA LEU A 5 24.54 -21.16 28.76
C LEU A 5 25.35 -20.01 28.14
N LEU A 6 26.60 -19.80 28.58
CA LEU A 6 27.47 -18.73 28.09
C LEU A 6 27.85 -18.84 26.59
N PRO A 7 28.22 -20.02 26.04
CA PRO A 7 28.53 -20.14 24.62
C PRO A 7 27.29 -19.99 23.71
N PHE A 8 26.10 -20.34 24.21
CA PHE A 8 24.85 -20.15 23.47
C PHE A 8 24.50 -18.67 23.29
N LEU A 9 24.78 -17.84 24.30
CA LEU A 9 24.61 -16.39 24.23
C LEU A 9 25.61 -15.74 23.24
N LEU A 10 26.82 -16.29 23.11
CA LEU A 10 27.84 -15.75 22.19
C LEU A 10 27.54 -16.06 20.72
N LEU A 11 26.80 -17.13 20.43
CA LEU A 11 26.43 -17.52 19.06
C LEU A 11 25.34 -16.60 18.45
N THR A 12 24.50 -15.97 19.25
CA THR A 12 23.43 -15.09 18.75
C THR A 12 23.92 -13.72 18.29
N PHE A 13 25.12 -13.28 18.70
CA PHE A 13 25.70 -12.00 18.27
C PHE A 13 26.25 -12.02 16.83
N TYR A 14 26.47 -13.20 16.24
CA TYR A 14 27.00 -13.32 14.87
C TYR A 14 25.95 -13.07 13.77
N HIS A 15 24.67 -12.91 14.12
CA HIS A 15 23.58 -12.75 13.15
C HIS A 15 22.92 -11.36 13.11
N THR A 16 23.45 -10.36 13.82
CA THR A 16 22.93 -8.99 13.70
C THR A 16 23.61 -8.24 12.54
N LYS A 17 23.21 -8.55 11.30
CA LYS A 17 23.53 -7.68 10.15
C LYS A 17 22.46 -6.59 10.07
N ALA A 18 22.83 -5.37 10.48
CA ALA A 18 22.01 -4.19 10.19
C ALA A 18 22.05 -3.89 8.68
N GLN A 19 21.01 -3.24 8.18
CA GLN A 19 21.02 -2.72 6.81
C GLN A 19 22.17 -1.71 6.65
N PRO A 20 22.94 -1.77 5.55
CA PRO A 20 23.99 -0.79 5.32
C PRO A 20 23.36 0.60 5.17
N PRO A 21 24.01 1.67 5.67
CA PRO A 21 23.48 3.03 5.54
C PRO A 21 23.14 3.43 4.10
N SER A 22 23.90 2.92 3.13
CA SER A 22 23.67 3.14 1.69
C SER A 22 22.32 2.60 1.18
N ALA A 23 21.66 1.69 1.91
CA ALA A 23 20.32 1.24 1.55
C ALA A 23 19.29 2.36 1.69
N VAL A 24 19.56 3.38 2.51
CA VAL A 24 18.69 4.56 2.68
C VAL A 24 18.86 5.53 1.52
N ASP A 25 20.08 5.63 0.97
CA ASP A 25 20.41 6.53 -0.14
C ASP A 25 19.59 6.22 -1.41
N ASP A 26 19.30 4.94 -1.66
CA ASP A 26 18.45 4.52 -2.80
C ASP A 26 16.95 4.51 -2.44
N LEU A 27 16.60 4.38 -1.16
CA LEU A 27 15.22 4.23 -0.70
C LEU A 27 14.42 5.53 -0.84
N VAL A 28 14.99 6.66 -0.42
CA VAL A 28 14.31 7.96 -0.44
C VAL A 28 13.98 8.39 -1.87
N PRO A 29 14.93 8.38 -2.83
CA PRO A 29 14.62 8.72 -4.22
C PRO A 29 13.62 7.77 -4.87
N ALA A 30 13.70 6.46 -4.57
CA ALA A 30 12.72 5.49 -5.09
C ALA A 30 11.31 5.75 -4.53
N PHE A 31 11.20 6.11 -3.26
CA PHE A 31 9.92 6.47 -2.64
C PHE A 31 9.35 7.78 -3.21
N GLU A 32 10.19 8.79 -3.40
CA GLU A 32 9.82 10.07 -4.00
C GLU A 32 9.33 9.88 -5.44
N ALA A 33 10.12 9.21 -6.29
CA ALA A 33 9.72 8.88 -7.66
C ALA A 33 8.40 8.10 -7.74
N TYR A 34 8.18 7.17 -6.80
CA TYR A 34 6.89 6.46 -6.70
C TYR A 34 5.74 7.37 -6.27
N SER A 35 5.99 8.34 -5.40
CA SER A 35 4.97 9.20 -4.80
C SER A 35 4.62 10.44 -5.62
N GLU A 36 5.48 10.84 -6.57
CA GLU A 36 5.27 11.97 -7.48
C GLU A 36 4.13 11.75 -8.47
N LEU A 37 3.84 10.50 -8.84
CA LEU A 37 2.80 10.22 -9.82
C LEU A 37 1.42 10.57 -9.24
N PRO A 38 0.56 11.29 -9.99
CA PRO A 38 -0.79 11.57 -9.56
C PRO A 38 -1.54 10.26 -9.37
N ARG A 39 -2.08 10.08 -8.18
CA ARG A 39 -2.77 8.84 -7.79
C ARG A 39 -4.24 9.12 -7.65
N GLU A 40 -5.05 8.17 -8.11
CA GLU A 40 -6.48 8.25 -7.99
C GLU A 40 -7.02 7.12 -7.10
N VAL A 41 -8.12 7.39 -6.42
CA VAL A 41 -8.86 6.40 -5.64
C VAL A 41 -10.27 6.30 -6.19
N VAL A 42 -10.67 5.09 -6.54
CA VAL A 42 -11.99 4.81 -7.11
C VAL A 42 -12.91 4.28 -6.02
N PHE A 43 -14.11 4.87 -5.92
CA PHE A 43 -15.19 4.40 -5.07
C PHE A 43 -16.39 4.05 -5.94
N VAL A 44 -17.03 2.91 -5.67
CA VAL A 44 -18.27 2.51 -6.33
C VAL A 44 -19.35 2.35 -5.27
N HIS A 45 -20.45 3.07 -5.45
CA HIS A 45 -21.63 2.97 -4.62
C HIS A 45 -22.73 2.27 -5.41
N LEU A 46 -23.17 1.11 -4.90
CA LEU A 46 -24.31 0.38 -5.43
C LEU A 46 -25.60 0.89 -4.81
N ASN A 47 -26.71 0.81 -5.55
CA ASN A 47 -28.01 1.23 -5.06
C ASN A 47 -28.56 0.37 -3.90
N LYS A 48 -28.01 -0.83 -3.68
CA LYS A 48 -28.43 -1.77 -2.64
C LYS A 48 -27.29 -2.69 -2.21
N SER A 49 -27.45 -3.34 -1.06
CA SER A 49 -26.49 -4.30 -0.49
C SER A 49 -26.93 -5.77 -0.60
N VAL A 50 -28.19 -6.02 -0.97
CA VAL A 50 -28.76 -7.36 -1.15
C VAL A 50 -29.37 -7.44 -2.53
N PHE A 51 -29.06 -8.51 -3.27
CA PHE A 51 -29.43 -8.66 -4.67
C PHE A 51 -30.29 -9.89 -4.94
N ILE A 52 -31.20 -9.77 -5.90
CA ILE A 52 -32.06 -10.84 -6.43
C ILE A 52 -31.61 -11.17 -7.85
N LYS A 53 -31.57 -12.46 -8.17
CA LYS A 53 -31.18 -12.93 -9.51
C LYS A 53 -32.09 -12.33 -10.59
N GLY A 54 -31.47 -11.76 -11.63
CA GLY A 54 -32.17 -11.20 -12.79
C GLY A 54 -32.55 -9.73 -12.66
N GLU A 55 -32.23 -9.07 -11.54
CA GLU A 55 -32.49 -7.63 -11.40
C GLU A 55 -31.40 -6.75 -12.01
N GLY A 56 -31.76 -5.52 -12.37
CA GLY A 56 -30.81 -4.48 -12.75
C GLY A 56 -30.07 -3.92 -11.53
N VAL A 57 -28.75 -3.76 -11.65
CA VAL A 57 -27.91 -3.12 -10.63
C VAL A 57 -27.60 -1.69 -11.04
N GLY A 58 -28.02 -0.74 -10.21
CA GLY A 58 -27.65 0.67 -10.36
C GLY A 58 -26.38 0.95 -9.59
N TYR A 59 -25.44 1.68 -10.18
CA TYR A 59 -24.22 2.09 -9.50
C TYR A 59 -23.84 3.53 -9.86
N LYS A 60 -23.08 4.15 -8.96
CA LYS A 60 -22.40 5.41 -9.19
C LYS A 60 -20.95 5.26 -8.76
N ALA A 61 -20.03 5.60 -9.66
CA ALA A 61 -18.61 5.61 -9.38
C ALA A 61 -18.10 7.05 -9.20
N TYR A 62 -17.10 7.20 -8.33
CA TYR A 62 -16.39 8.45 -8.09
C TYR A 62 -14.89 8.17 -8.17
N VAL A 63 -14.17 9.04 -8.85
CA VAL A 63 -12.71 8.99 -8.91
C VAL A 63 -12.19 10.24 -8.21
N LEU A 64 -11.41 10.05 -7.15
CA LEU A 64 -10.83 11.13 -6.38
C LEU A 64 -9.33 11.18 -6.60
N ASP A 65 -8.80 12.38 -6.76
CA ASP A 65 -7.37 12.61 -6.63
C ASP A 65 -6.94 12.31 -5.18
N LYS A 66 -5.89 11.50 -5.03
CA LYS A 66 -5.49 10.94 -3.73
C LYS A 66 -4.94 12.00 -2.80
N ASP A 67 -4.33 13.06 -3.32
CA ASP A 67 -3.65 14.06 -2.50
C ASP A 67 -4.63 15.15 -2.06
N THR A 68 -5.43 15.66 -2.99
CA THR A 68 -6.41 16.73 -2.75
C THR A 68 -7.75 16.24 -2.22
N LYS A 69 -8.04 14.94 -2.38
CA LYS A 69 -9.37 14.33 -2.09
C LYS A 69 -10.52 14.93 -2.90
N LYS A 70 -10.23 15.67 -3.96
CA LYS A 70 -11.22 16.26 -4.85
C LYS A 70 -11.53 15.29 -6.00
N ARG A 71 -12.67 15.53 -6.67
CA ARG A 71 -13.03 14.78 -7.88
C ARG A 71 -11.91 14.92 -8.90
N SER A 72 -11.41 13.79 -9.41
CA SER A 72 -10.47 13.80 -10.51
C SER A 72 -11.09 14.43 -11.76
N LEU A 73 -10.29 15.25 -12.43
CA LEU A 73 -10.63 15.83 -13.72
C LEU A 73 -10.00 15.04 -14.87
N GLU A 74 -9.03 14.18 -14.61
CA GLU A 74 -8.26 13.43 -15.62
C GLU A 74 -9.03 12.19 -16.07
N THR A 75 -9.48 11.35 -15.14
CA THR A 75 -10.23 10.14 -15.47
C THR A 75 -11.65 10.46 -15.97
N LYS A 76 -11.93 10.05 -17.20
CA LYS A 76 -13.25 10.22 -17.86
C LYS A 76 -14.05 8.94 -17.96
N ASN A 77 -13.38 7.79 -18.05
CA ASN A 77 -14.00 6.49 -18.24
C ASN A 77 -13.45 5.50 -17.21
N LEU A 78 -14.35 4.76 -16.56
CA LEU A 78 -14.00 3.67 -15.66
C LEU A 78 -14.37 2.35 -16.34
N TYR A 79 -13.37 1.49 -16.56
CA TYR A 79 -13.55 0.16 -17.13
C TYR A 79 -13.50 -0.90 -16.01
N CYS A 80 -14.26 -1.98 -16.17
CA CYS A 80 -14.23 -3.15 -15.30
C CYS A 80 -13.41 -4.28 -15.90
#